data_AF-A0A5D3CGE7-F1
#
_entry.id   AF-A0A5D3CGE7-F1
#
_cell.length_a   1.000
_cell.length_b   1.000
_cell.length_c   1.000
_cell.angle_alpha   90.00
_cell.angle_beta   90.00
_cell.angle_gamma   90.00
#
_symmetry.space_group_name_H-M   'P 1'
#
loop_
_entity.id
_entity.type
_entity.pdbx_description
1 polymer ?
#
loop_
_entity_poly.entity_id
_entity_poly.type
_entity_poly.pdbx_seq_one_letter_code
_entity_poly.pdbx_strand_id
1 'polypeptide(L)'
;MSLIESFESLLLSNGVESKELEKLFSRKVEEEVVVNQNVEYEKLLKGRNDCVLVLRSLKYSLGELKLPQTSRERRLRAFCFRNASLFFCTVSSSFKLYSMRNVAPLETLVMDEAAQLKECESAIPLQFPAIKHAILIGDECQLPAMVESKVADEAKFGRSLFERLSSLGHQKHLLNVQYRMHPSISCFPNSKFYSNQISDGPNVKTEGYVKKFLNGPMFGSYSFMDINEGREEKDGITQSWKNMAEVDVVLQIIHKLYNKATTCVDSNEKISIGVVSPYSAQVAAIEYKLGRNYNNSNIFKVRVSSVDGFQGGEEDIIIISTVRSNRSSSIGFLSSNQRTNVALTRARYCLWILGNFDTLSNSDSIWEDLVFDAKNRGCFFNAKEDKDLANVMSSWKMDVEKSIDDLIVGKWVNDLQITSLLTHENEPDMDMNNALTMFQGPITRSRAKKQLLILPSISNPIEE
;
A
#
# COMPACT_ATOMS: atom_id res chain seq x y z
N MET A 1 13.66 27.67 20.85
CA MET A 1 15.09 27.36 20.83
C MET A 1 15.37 26.32 21.90
N SER A 2 16.08 25.26 21.55
CA SER A 2 16.58 24.29 22.55
C SER A 2 17.52 24.99 23.55
N LEU A 3 17.70 24.42 24.75
CA LEU A 3 18.62 24.96 25.76
C LEU A 3 20.04 25.17 25.19
N ILE A 4 20.46 24.27 24.29
CA ILE A 4 21.75 24.30 23.60
C ILE A 4 21.81 25.44 22.59
N GLU A 5 20.78 25.62 21.75
CA GLU A 5 20.70 26.75 20.81
C GLU A 5 20.69 28.10 21.54
N SER A 6 20.00 28.17 22.69
CA SER A 6 19.99 29.37 23.53
C SER A 6 21.35 29.65 24.15
N PHE A 7 22.09 28.61 24.56
CA PHE A 7 23.42 28.75 25.15
C PHE A 7 24.47 29.10 24.08
N GLU A 8 24.38 28.50 22.90
CA GLU A 8 25.19 28.82 21.73
C GLU A 8 24.99 30.28 21.29
N SER A 9 23.74 30.74 21.20
CA SER A 9 23.44 32.15 20.90
C SER A 9 24.00 33.12 21.93
N LEU A 10 24.09 32.72 23.21
CA LEU A 10 24.70 33.52 24.27
C LEU A 10 26.24 33.50 24.18
N LEU A 11 26.85 32.41 23.73
CA LEU A 11 28.30 32.34 23.53
C LEU A 11 28.77 33.16 22.33
N LEU A 12 27.89 33.33 21.35
CA LEU A 12 28.13 34.12 20.14
C LEU A 12 27.80 35.61 20.33
N SER A 13 27.28 36.04 21.49
CA SER A 13 27.08 37.47 21.77
C SER A 13 28.41 38.15 22.09
N ASN A 14 28.65 39.33 21.50
CA ASN A 14 29.93 40.05 21.59
C ASN A 14 30.21 40.70 22.97
N GLY A 15 29.43 40.40 24.02
CA GLY A 15 29.47 41.13 25.30
C GLY A 15 30.35 40.53 26.39
N VAL A 16 31.15 39.47 26.12
CA VAL A 16 32.04 38.85 27.11
C VAL A 16 33.45 38.62 26.53
N GLU A 17 34.48 39.04 27.27
CA GLU A 17 35.88 38.89 26.85
C GLU A 17 36.40 37.45 27.04
N SER A 18 37.37 37.03 26.23
CA SER A 18 37.95 35.66 26.26
C SER A 18 38.45 35.22 27.65
N LYS A 19 39.09 36.13 28.40
CA LYS A 19 39.58 35.85 29.77
C LYS A 19 38.43 35.59 30.76
N GLU A 20 37.28 36.23 30.57
CA GLU A 20 36.10 36.03 31.42
C GLU A 20 35.43 34.69 31.11
N LEU A 21 35.39 34.29 29.84
CA LEU A 21 34.92 32.97 29.41
C LEU A 21 35.81 31.84 29.97
N GLU A 22 37.14 31.97 29.90
CA GLU A 22 38.06 30.99 30.50
C GLU A 22 37.85 30.85 32.01
N LYS A 23 37.66 31.97 32.72
CA LYS A 23 37.32 31.98 34.15
C LYS A 23 35.94 31.37 34.42
N LEU A 24 34.98 31.59 33.52
CA LEU A 24 33.65 31.00 33.61
C LEU A 24 33.71 29.48 33.42
N PHE A 25 34.47 28.93 32.47
CA PHE A 25 34.51 27.48 32.25
C PHE A 25 35.44 26.70 33.20
N SER A 26 36.35 27.38 33.90
CA SER A 26 37.24 26.77 34.90
C SER A 26 36.63 26.68 36.32
N ARG A 27 35.53 27.40 36.59
CA ARG A 27 34.85 27.41 37.90
C ARG A 27 34.00 26.17 38.16
N LYS A 28 33.96 25.73 39.43
CA LYS A 28 33.02 24.69 39.89
C LYS A 28 31.58 25.20 39.84
N VAL A 29 30.63 24.29 39.64
CA VAL A 29 29.19 24.59 39.45
C VAL A 29 28.53 25.17 40.70
N GLU A 30 29.10 24.92 41.89
CA GLU A 30 28.52 25.20 43.21
C GLU A 30 29.12 26.43 43.91
N GLU A 31 29.98 27.20 43.24
CA GLU A 31 30.56 28.43 43.80
C GLU A 31 29.57 29.61 43.66
N GLU A 32 29.12 30.19 44.78
CA GLU A 32 28.29 31.41 44.80
C GLU A 32 29.00 32.61 44.18
N VAL A 33 28.24 33.41 43.43
CA VAL A 33 28.76 34.54 42.65
C VAL A 33 28.93 35.77 43.54
N VAL A 34 30.15 36.29 43.59
CA VAL A 34 30.38 37.71 43.97
C VAL A 34 29.96 38.57 42.79
N VAL A 35 28.92 39.39 43.02
CA VAL A 35 28.24 40.26 42.06
C VAL A 35 29.23 41.23 41.41
N ASN A 36 29.39 41.15 40.09
CA ASN A 36 30.00 42.21 39.28
C ASN A 36 29.28 42.36 37.92
N GLN A 37 28.39 43.35 37.87
CA GLN A 37 27.86 44.21 36.79
C GLN A 37 27.70 43.77 35.31
N ASN A 38 28.05 42.56 34.85
CA ASN A 38 27.79 42.15 33.45
C ASN A 38 26.61 41.17 33.33
N VAL A 39 25.47 41.67 32.85
CA VAL A 39 24.21 40.92 32.68
C VAL A 39 24.35 39.76 31.67
N GLU A 40 25.19 39.90 30.64
CA GLU A 40 25.43 38.81 29.68
C GLU A 40 26.24 37.68 30.32
N TYR A 41 27.21 38.02 31.17
CA TYR A 41 28.00 37.04 31.92
C TYR A 41 27.13 36.19 32.87
N GLU A 42 26.17 36.81 33.57
CA GLU A 42 25.24 36.09 34.44
C GLU A 42 24.33 35.11 33.67
N LYS A 43 23.85 35.52 32.49
CA LYS A 43 23.05 34.66 31.60
C LYS A 43 23.86 33.46 31.09
N LEU A 44 25.11 33.69 30.71
CA LEU A 44 26.03 32.62 30.31
C LEU A 44 26.33 31.65 31.46
N LEU A 45 26.57 32.16 32.66
CA LEU A 45 26.83 31.32 33.83
C LEU A 45 25.62 30.44 34.17
N LYS A 46 24.42 31.02 34.12
CA LYS A 46 23.16 30.29 34.32
C LYS A 46 22.96 29.22 33.25
N GLY A 47 23.11 29.57 31.97
CA GLY A 47 23.01 28.62 30.85
C GLY A 47 24.02 27.47 30.95
N ARG A 48 25.27 27.75 31.35
CA ARG A 48 26.28 26.72 31.63
C ARG A 48 25.83 25.79 32.75
N ASN A 49 25.37 26.34 33.87
CA ASN A 49 24.92 25.54 35.02
C ASN A 49 23.72 24.67 34.66
N ASP A 50 22.75 25.21 33.93
CA ASP A 50 21.58 24.47 33.44
C ASP A 50 22.00 23.32 32.52
N CYS A 51 22.91 23.56 31.56
CA CYS A 51 23.48 22.52 30.70
C CYS A 51 24.21 21.43 31.52
N VAL A 52 25.01 21.81 32.51
CA VAL A 52 25.75 20.84 33.35
C VAL A 52 24.79 20.04 34.24
N LEU A 53 23.73 20.64 34.77
CA LEU A 53 22.70 19.94 35.53
C LEU A 53 21.96 18.92 34.67
N VAL A 54 21.59 19.29 33.43
CA VAL A 54 21.01 18.35 32.46
C VAL A 54 21.96 17.22 32.15
N LEU A 55 23.25 17.49 31.91
CA LEU A 55 24.26 16.45 31.66
C LEU A 55 24.49 15.54 32.88
N ARG A 56 24.48 16.07 34.11
CA ARG A 56 24.56 15.29 35.34
C ARG A 56 23.33 14.39 35.52
N SER A 57 22.14 14.93 35.28
CA SER A 57 20.87 14.19 35.32
C SER A 57 20.83 13.08 34.27
N LEU A 58 21.25 13.38 33.03
CA LEU A 58 21.40 12.39 31.97
C LEU A 58 22.44 11.32 32.34
N LYS A 59 23.59 11.70 32.88
CA LYS A 59 24.62 10.76 33.31
C LYS A 59 24.13 9.83 34.42
N TYR A 60 23.37 10.36 35.39
CA TYR A 60 22.77 9.56 36.46
C TYR A 60 21.71 8.60 35.89
N SER A 61 20.80 9.12 35.07
CA SER A 61 19.74 8.33 34.42
C SER A 61 20.29 7.24 33.50
N LEU A 62 21.35 7.53 32.74
CA LEU A 62 22.06 6.56 31.90
C LEU A 62 22.90 5.57 32.74
N GLY A 63 23.36 5.98 33.92
CA GLY A 63 24.04 5.12 34.89
C GLY A 63 23.11 4.04 35.45
N GLU A 64 21.86 4.41 35.76
CA GLU A 64 20.81 3.47 36.19
C GLU A 64 20.48 2.43 35.11
N LEU A 65 20.58 2.81 33.83
CA LEU A 65 20.34 1.90 32.69
C LEU A 65 21.42 0.82 32.54
N LYS A 66 22.52 0.84 33.31
CA LYS A 66 23.61 -0.17 33.28
C LYS A 66 24.01 -0.55 31.85
N LEU A 67 24.16 0.44 30.98
CA LEU A 67 24.48 0.22 29.57
C LEU A 67 25.81 -0.55 29.44
N PRO A 68 25.87 -1.59 28.59
CA PRO A 68 27.06 -2.41 28.48
C PRO A 68 28.19 -1.62 27.81
N GLN A 69 29.37 -1.59 28.44
CA GLN A 69 30.58 -0.95 27.90
C GLN A 69 31.21 -1.83 26.81
N THR A 70 30.51 -2.03 25.69
CA THR A 70 30.97 -2.90 24.61
C THR A 70 30.38 -2.49 23.26
N SER A 71 31.25 -2.48 22.24
CA SER A 71 30.83 -2.29 20.85
C SER A 71 30.44 -3.61 20.16
N ARG A 72 30.46 -4.74 20.89
CA ARG A 72 30.11 -6.05 20.32
C ARG A 72 28.60 -6.16 20.19
N GLU A 73 28.12 -6.22 18.96
CA GLU A 73 26.69 -6.32 18.61
C GLU A 73 25.97 -7.42 19.40
N ARG A 74 26.57 -8.61 19.55
CA ARG A 74 25.97 -9.72 20.31
C ARG A 74 25.62 -9.36 21.76
N ARG A 75 26.50 -8.59 22.44
CA ARG A 75 26.29 -8.19 23.83
C ARG A 75 25.27 -7.06 23.93
N LEU A 76 25.30 -6.10 23.01
CA LEU A 76 24.29 -5.05 22.91
C LEU A 76 22.90 -5.65 22.67
N ARG A 77 22.80 -6.59 21.72
CA ARG A 77 21.59 -7.34 21.44
C ARG A 77 21.08 -8.08 22.68
N ALA A 78 21.93 -8.87 23.34
CA ALA A 78 21.55 -9.58 24.55
C ALA A 78 21.07 -8.63 25.68
N PHE A 79 21.70 -7.46 25.83
CA PHE A 79 21.26 -6.43 26.75
C PHE A 79 19.86 -5.89 26.39
N CYS A 80 19.61 -5.55 25.13
CA CYS A 80 18.30 -5.07 24.69
C CYS A 80 17.21 -6.14 24.92
N PHE A 81 17.47 -7.39 24.54
CA PHE A 81 16.51 -8.49 24.73
C PHE A 81 16.22 -8.78 26.21
N ARG A 82 17.22 -8.65 27.08
CA ARG A 82 17.04 -8.87 28.53
C ARG A 82 16.20 -7.77 29.18
N ASN A 83 16.31 -6.53 28.71
CA ASN A 83 15.66 -5.38 29.34
C ASN A 83 14.38 -4.93 28.62
N ALA A 84 14.06 -5.51 27.47
CA ALA A 84 12.85 -5.19 26.73
C ALA A 84 11.60 -5.71 27.46
N SER A 85 10.57 -4.88 27.53
CA SER A 85 9.24 -5.24 28.05
C SER A 85 8.27 -5.70 26.96
N LEU A 86 8.54 -5.32 25.70
CA LEU A 86 7.70 -5.61 24.54
C LEU A 86 8.58 -6.05 23.36
N PHE A 87 8.12 -7.06 22.63
CA PHE A 87 8.77 -7.56 21.42
C PHE A 87 7.83 -7.48 20.24
N PHE A 88 8.21 -6.71 19.23
CA PHE A 88 7.51 -6.65 17.95
C PHE A 88 8.30 -7.45 16.92
N CYS A 89 7.66 -8.44 16.32
CA CYS A 89 8.26 -9.28 15.29
C CYS A 89 7.16 -9.90 14.42
N THR A 90 7.53 -10.38 13.23
CA THR A 90 6.60 -11.19 12.43
C THR A 90 6.47 -12.58 13.07
N VAL A 91 5.32 -13.21 12.86
CA VAL A 91 5.00 -14.54 13.41
C VAL A 91 6.06 -15.57 13.07
N SER A 92 6.53 -15.61 11.81
CA SER A 92 7.65 -16.46 11.42
C SER A 92 8.90 -16.15 12.22
N SER A 93 9.35 -14.89 12.27
CA SER A 93 10.60 -14.51 12.95
C SER A 93 10.58 -14.67 14.47
N SER A 94 9.39 -14.84 15.07
CA SER A 94 9.23 -15.07 16.51
C SER A 94 10.00 -16.28 17.01
N PHE A 95 10.25 -17.30 16.16
CA PHE A 95 11.07 -18.47 16.53
C PHE A 95 12.45 -18.07 17.10
N LYS A 96 12.99 -16.91 16.72
CA LYS A 96 14.28 -16.41 17.24
C LYS A 96 14.21 -16.13 18.74
N LEU A 97 13.06 -15.74 19.27
CA LEU A 97 12.84 -15.51 20.70
C LEU A 97 12.87 -16.81 21.49
N TYR A 98 12.36 -17.90 20.91
CA TYR A 98 12.38 -19.24 21.53
C TYR A 98 13.80 -19.68 21.88
N SER A 99 14.77 -19.42 21.00
CA SER A 99 16.17 -19.81 21.20
C SER A 99 16.94 -18.90 22.16
N MET A 100 16.35 -17.80 22.64
CA MET A 100 17.04 -16.84 23.51
C MET A 100 16.84 -17.15 24.98
N ARG A 101 17.85 -17.80 25.59
CA ARG A 101 17.86 -18.14 27.04
C ARG A 101 17.85 -16.93 27.99
N ASN A 102 18.10 -15.71 27.48
CA ASN A 102 18.23 -14.50 28.30
C ASN A 102 16.99 -13.59 28.27
N VAL A 103 15.91 -14.04 27.64
CA VAL A 103 14.64 -13.30 27.59
C VAL A 103 13.78 -13.76 28.77
N ALA A 104 13.13 -12.82 29.44
CA ALA A 104 12.19 -13.15 30.51
C ALA A 104 11.03 -14.01 29.94
N PRO A 105 10.42 -14.89 30.75
CA PRO A 105 9.27 -15.68 30.31
C PRO A 105 8.18 -14.78 29.71
N LEU A 106 7.81 -15.04 28.45
CA LEU A 106 6.73 -14.34 27.76
C LEU A 106 5.41 -14.99 28.14
N GLU A 107 4.55 -14.28 28.87
CA GLU A 107 3.27 -14.83 29.35
C GLU A 107 2.07 -14.44 28.48
N THR A 108 2.20 -13.35 27.73
CA THR A 108 1.14 -12.80 26.89
C THR A 108 1.61 -12.68 25.45
N LEU A 109 0.78 -13.18 24.53
CA LEU A 109 0.97 -13.09 23.10
C LEU A 109 -0.19 -12.30 22.48
N VAL A 110 0.15 -11.30 21.67
CA VAL A 110 -0.81 -10.57 20.84
C VAL A 110 -0.46 -10.82 19.38
N MET A 111 -1.39 -11.38 18.62
CA MET A 111 -1.27 -11.55 17.17
C MET A 111 -2.22 -10.60 16.48
N ASP A 112 -1.66 -9.60 15.80
CA ASP A 112 -2.42 -8.72 14.92
C ASP A 112 -2.54 -9.33 13.51
N GLU A 113 -3.58 -8.95 12.77
CA GLU A 113 -3.94 -9.53 11.46
C GLU A 113 -4.01 -11.07 11.46
N ALA A 114 -4.46 -11.65 12.58
CA ALA A 114 -4.48 -13.09 12.82
C ALA A 114 -5.34 -13.87 11.81
N ALA A 115 -6.32 -13.21 11.19
CA ALA A 115 -7.15 -13.78 10.12
C ALA A 115 -6.36 -14.05 8.82
N GLN A 116 -5.21 -13.38 8.62
CA GLN A 116 -4.34 -13.56 7.44
C GLN A 116 -3.25 -14.62 7.63
N LEU A 117 -3.14 -15.21 8.83
CA LEU A 117 -2.12 -16.22 9.14
C LEU A 117 -2.64 -17.61 8.80
N LYS A 118 -1.75 -18.48 8.30
CA LYS A 118 -2.02 -19.92 8.27
C LYS A 118 -2.00 -20.46 9.69
N GLU A 119 -2.78 -21.51 9.97
CA GLU A 119 -2.77 -22.13 11.30
C GLU A 119 -1.36 -22.55 11.77
N CYS A 120 -0.53 -23.05 10.84
CA CYS A 120 0.85 -23.43 11.13
C CYS A 120 1.76 -22.24 11.48
N GLU A 121 1.46 -21.04 10.96
CA GLU A 121 2.19 -19.82 11.30
C GLU A 121 1.81 -19.38 12.72
N SER A 122 0.52 -19.30 13.04
CA SER A 122 0.05 -18.98 14.40
C SER A 122 0.62 -19.92 15.46
N ALA A 123 0.87 -21.19 15.12
CA ALA A 123 1.45 -22.17 16.01
C ALA A 123 2.91 -21.87 16.42
N ILE A 124 3.66 -21.05 15.67
CA ILE A 124 5.08 -20.75 15.97
C ILE A 124 5.22 -20.04 17.33
N PRO A 125 4.60 -18.86 17.56
CA PRO A 125 4.70 -18.18 18.85
C PRO A 125 3.88 -18.86 19.96
N LEU A 126 2.86 -19.65 19.63
CA LEU A 126 2.07 -20.41 20.62
C LEU A 126 2.85 -21.53 21.31
N GLN A 127 3.97 -21.97 20.73
CA GLN A 127 4.85 -22.99 21.33
C GLN A 127 5.72 -22.45 22.47
N PHE A 128 5.66 -21.15 22.78
CA PHE A 128 6.46 -20.57 23.85
C PHE A 128 5.97 -21.09 25.22
N PRO A 129 6.82 -21.77 26.01
CA PRO A 129 6.37 -22.51 27.19
C PRO A 129 5.69 -21.68 28.28
N ALA A 130 5.98 -20.38 28.32
CA ALA A 130 5.47 -19.47 29.35
C ALA A 130 4.14 -18.80 28.98
N ILE A 131 3.68 -18.93 27.73
CA ILE A 131 2.45 -18.25 27.27
C ILE A 131 1.24 -18.81 28.00
N LYS A 132 0.51 -17.91 28.66
CA LYS A 132 -0.75 -18.18 29.39
C LYS A 132 -1.95 -17.51 28.71
N HIS A 133 -1.71 -16.38 28.05
CA HIS A 133 -2.74 -15.58 27.39
C HIS A 133 -2.36 -15.33 25.93
N ALA A 134 -3.25 -15.68 25.01
CA ALA A 134 -3.12 -15.37 23.58
C ALA A 134 -4.32 -14.55 23.12
N ILE A 135 -4.05 -13.37 22.57
CA ILE A 135 -5.04 -12.45 22.02
C ILE A 135 -4.85 -12.44 20.51
N LEU A 136 -5.86 -12.88 19.76
CA LEU A 136 -5.86 -12.89 18.31
C LEU A 136 -6.78 -11.78 17.82
N ILE A 137 -6.24 -10.86 17.03
CA ILE A 137 -6.96 -9.72 16.48
C ILE A 137 -6.94 -9.89 14.96
N GLY A 138 -8.11 -9.87 14.33
CA GLY A 138 -8.22 -10.04 12.88
C GLY A 138 -9.66 -9.90 12.41
N ASP A 139 -9.83 -9.95 11.09
CA ASP A 139 -11.11 -9.84 10.41
C ASP A 139 -11.27 -10.99 9.40
N GLU A 140 -12.13 -11.96 9.71
CA GLU A 140 -12.38 -13.12 8.85
C GLU A 140 -13.17 -12.76 7.56
N CYS A 141 -13.74 -11.56 7.49
CA CYS A 141 -14.43 -11.06 6.30
C CYS A 141 -13.45 -10.41 5.29
N GLN A 142 -12.16 -10.28 5.63
CA GLN A 142 -11.09 -9.80 4.73
C GLN A 142 -10.25 -10.98 4.20
N LEU A 143 -9.12 -10.70 3.54
CA LEU A 143 -8.36 -11.73 2.81
C LEU A 143 -7.79 -12.81 3.74
N PRO A 144 -7.95 -14.10 3.39
CA PRO A 144 -7.28 -15.19 4.08
C PRO A 144 -5.78 -15.22 3.72
N ALA A 145 -5.04 -16.15 4.33
CA ALA A 145 -3.64 -16.33 4.01
C ALA A 145 -3.44 -16.75 2.55
N MET A 146 -2.43 -16.17 1.88
CA MET A 146 -2.12 -16.52 0.49
C MET A 146 -1.58 -17.96 0.39
N VAL A 147 -2.20 -18.74 -0.50
CA VAL A 147 -1.80 -20.11 -0.85
C VAL A 147 -1.61 -20.21 -2.37
N GLU A 148 -0.40 -20.52 -2.81
CA GLU A 148 -0.09 -20.64 -4.25
C GLU A 148 -0.62 -21.93 -4.87
N SER A 149 -0.61 -23.04 -4.10
CA SER A 149 -1.08 -24.34 -4.55
C SER A 149 -2.60 -24.41 -4.51
N LYS A 150 -3.24 -24.59 -5.67
CA LYS A 150 -4.69 -24.79 -5.78
C LYS A 150 -5.19 -25.97 -4.95
N VAL A 151 -4.45 -27.07 -4.93
CA VAL A 151 -4.80 -28.26 -4.15
C VAL A 151 -4.80 -27.96 -2.65
N ALA A 152 -3.84 -27.15 -2.17
CA ALA A 152 -3.78 -26.75 -0.77
C ALA A 152 -4.89 -25.72 -0.43
N ASP A 153 -5.22 -24.82 -1.35
CA ASP A 153 -6.32 -23.87 -1.21
C ASP A 153 -7.68 -24.59 -1.12
N GLU A 154 -7.92 -25.58 -1.99
CA GLU A 154 -9.09 -26.47 -1.95
C GLU A 154 -9.18 -27.25 -0.62
N ALA A 155 -8.03 -27.64 -0.06
CA ALA A 155 -7.93 -28.25 1.28
C ALA A 155 -8.05 -27.25 2.44
N LYS A 156 -8.36 -25.97 2.17
CA LYS A 156 -8.49 -24.86 3.13
C LYS A 156 -7.22 -24.59 3.93
N PHE A 157 -6.04 -24.82 3.35
CA PHE A 157 -4.77 -24.54 4.00
C PHE A 157 -4.58 -23.05 4.35
N GLY A 158 -5.25 -22.16 3.61
CA GLY A 158 -5.25 -20.72 3.86
C GLY A 158 -6.14 -20.26 5.01
N ARG A 159 -6.97 -21.15 5.57
CA ARG A 159 -7.82 -20.84 6.72
C ARG A 159 -6.95 -20.52 7.94
N SER A 160 -7.29 -19.46 8.65
CA SER A 160 -6.57 -19.06 9.85
C SER A 160 -7.05 -19.77 11.11
N LEU A 161 -6.21 -19.75 12.15
CA LEU A 161 -6.61 -20.22 13.47
C LEU A 161 -7.76 -19.36 14.02
N PHE A 162 -7.74 -18.06 13.74
CA PHE A 162 -8.80 -17.13 14.12
C PHE A 162 -10.14 -17.50 13.50
N GLU A 163 -10.19 -17.71 12.18
CA GLU A 163 -11.39 -18.13 11.47
C GLU A 163 -11.89 -19.49 11.97
N ARG A 164 -10.98 -20.46 12.19
CA ARG A 164 -11.38 -21.78 12.72
C ARG A 164 -12.01 -21.66 14.11
N LEU A 165 -11.42 -20.89 15.03
CA LEU A 165 -11.98 -20.70 16.37
C LEU A 165 -13.36 -20.02 16.30
N SER A 166 -13.52 -19.01 15.44
CA SER A 166 -14.81 -18.36 15.16
C SER A 166 -15.85 -19.38 14.68
N SER A 167 -15.49 -20.25 13.72
CA SER A 167 -16.38 -21.30 13.20
C SER A 167 -16.78 -22.38 14.21
N LEU A 168 -15.95 -22.59 15.23
CA LEU A 168 -16.22 -23.53 16.34
C LEU A 168 -17.09 -22.90 17.45
N GLY A 169 -17.52 -21.65 17.29
CA GLY A 169 -18.40 -20.97 18.25
C GLY A 169 -17.66 -20.33 19.43
N HIS A 170 -16.34 -20.15 19.34
CA HIS A 170 -15.64 -19.34 20.35
C HIS A 170 -16.16 -17.91 20.30
N GLN A 171 -16.46 -17.34 21.48
CA GLN A 171 -16.90 -15.96 21.57
C GLN A 171 -15.82 -15.01 21.06
N LYS A 172 -16.21 -14.15 20.12
CA LYS A 172 -15.38 -13.07 19.60
C LYS A 172 -15.87 -11.73 20.13
N HIS A 173 -14.95 -10.85 20.44
CA HIS A 173 -15.27 -9.47 20.78
C HIS A 173 -15.29 -8.64 19.49
N LEU A 174 -16.47 -8.18 19.06
CA LEU A 174 -16.61 -7.36 17.87
C LEU A 174 -16.30 -5.90 18.21
N LEU A 175 -15.29 -5.32 17.54
CA LEU A 175 -15.09 -3.87 17.51
C LEU A 175 -16.11 -3.28 16.53
N ASN A 176 -17.18 -2.70 17.08
CA ASN A 176 -18.40 -2.36 16.35
C ASN A 176 -18.52 -0.88 15.96
N VAL A 177 -17.42 -0.12 15.96
CA VAL A 177 -17.41 1.29 15.55
C VAL A 177 -16.27 1.53 14.56
N GLN A 178 -16.60 2.05 13.37
CA GLN A 178 -15.62 2.43 12.35
C GLN A 178 -15.39 3.94 12.35
N TYR A 179 -14.13 4.37 12.24
CA TYR A 179 -13.71 5.77 12.32
C TYR A 179 -13.03 6.27 11.03
N ARG A 180 -13.12 5.51 9.93
CA ARG A 180 -12.33 5.73 8.70
C ARG A 180 -13.17 6.18 7.52
N MET A 181 -14.28 5.51 7.25
CA MET A 181 -15.03 5.67 6.02
C MET A 181 -16.12 6.72 6.20
N HIS A 182 -16.35 7.54 5.17
CA HIS A 182 -17.59 8.30 5.08
C HIS A 182 -18.81 7.35 5.15
N PRO A 183 -19.92 7.70 5.83
CA PRO A 183 -21.09 6.83 6.00
C PRO A 183 -21.66 6.24 4.69
N SER A 184 -21.58 6.98 3.58
CA SER A 184 -22.03 6.48 2.27
C SER A 184 -21.16 5.34 1.73
N ILE A 185 -19.90 5.24 2.15
CA ILE A 185 -18.96 4.19 1.77
C ILE A 185 -19.18 2.97 2.68
N SER A 186 -19.25 3.16 4.00
CA SER A 186 -19.38 2.07 4.98
C SER A 186 -20.71 1.33 4.90
N CYS A 187 -21.77 2.00 4.43
CA CYS A 187 -23.14 1.47 4.36
C CYS A 187 -23.22 0.08 3.69
N PHE A 188 -22.67 -0.06 2.47
CA PHE A 188 -22.78 -1.32 1.72
C PHE A 188 -21.95 -2.46 2.34
N PRO A 189 -20.63 -2.28 2.63
CA PRO A 189 -19.85 -3.32 3.29
C PRO A 189 -20.43 -3.76 4.63
N ASN A 190 -20.93 -2.83 5.44
CA ASN A 190 -21.54 -3.14 6.74
C ASN A 190 -22.78 -4.03 6.60
N SER A 191 -23.66 -3.70 5.65
CA SER A 191 -24.86 -4.48 5.34
C SER A 191 -24.51 -5.89 4.85
N LYS A 192 -23.57 -6.00 3.90
CA LYS A 192 -23.28 -7.27 3.21
C LYS A 192 -22.32 -8.20 3.93
N PHE A 193 -21.30 -7.67 4.60
CA PHE A 193 -20.26 -8.49 5.24
C PHE A 193 -20.41 -8.59 6.76
N TYR A 194 -21.01 -7.58 7.40
CA TYR A 194 -21.02 -7.47 8.87
C TYR A 194 -22.42 -7.43 9.47
N SER A 195 -23.46 -7.78 8.70
CA SER A 195 -24.85 -7.87 9.17
C SER A 195 -25.35 -6.60 9.88
N ASN A 196 -24.92 -5.42 9.44
CA ASN A 196 -25.21 -4.13 10.06
C ASN A 196 -24.79 -3.98 11.53
N GLN A 197 -23.80 -4.76 11.98
CA GLN A 197 -23.31 -4.71 13.36
C GLN A 197 -22.26 -3.61 13.59
N ILE A 198 -21.75 -2.98 12.53
CA ILE A 198 -20.77 -1.89 12.63
C ILE A 198 -21.51 -0.55 12.60
N SER A 199 -21.12 0.38 13.45
CA SER A 199 -21.64 1.75 13.51
C SER A 199 -20.58 2.75 13.08
N ASP A 200 -21.01 3.87 12.52
CA ASP A 200 -20.11 4.97 12.14
C ASP A 200 -19.79 5.86 13.35
N GLY A 201 -18.51 6.13 13.59
CA GLY A 201 -18.02 6.98 14.65
C GLY A 201 -18.43 8.46 14.48
N PRO A 202 -18.38 9.27 15.56
CA PRO A 202 -18.80 10.67 15.50
C PRO A 202 -17.92 11.51 14.56
N ASN A 203 -16.63 11.17 14.42
CA ASN A 203 -15.70 11.91 13.56
C ASN A 203 -16.13 11.90 12.08
N VAL A 204 -16.60 10.75 11.57
CA VAL A 204 -16.97 10.59 10.15
C VAL A 204 -18.35 11.13 9.80
N LYS A 205 -19.15 11.48 10.82
CA LYS A 205 -20.51 12.03 10.67
C LYS A 205 -20.55 13.56 10.61
N THR A 206 -19.43 14.23 10.90
CA THR A 206 -19.38 15.70 10.90
C THR A 206 -19.34 16.25 9.47
N GLU A 207 -19.92 17.43 9.26
CA GLU A 207 -19.88 18.09 7.94
C GLU A 207 -18.43 18.37 7.48
N GLY A 208 -17.52 18.68 8.40
CA GLY A 208 -16.11 18.90 8.09
C GLY A 208 -15.35 17.65 7.63
N TYR A 209 -15.92 16.46 7.84
CA TYR A 209 -15.36 15.21 7.32
C TYR A 209 -15.62 15.02 5.82
N VAL A 210 -16.69 15.63 5.30
CA VAL A 210 -17.07 15.49 3.89
C VAL A 210 -16.09 16.30 3.04
N LYS A 211 -15.32 15.60 2.20
CA LYS A 211 -14.36 16.21 1.27
C LYS A 211 -14.88 16.12 -0.16
N LYS A 212 -14.87 17.23 -0.89
CA LYS A 212 -15.23 17.30 -2.31
C LYS A 212 -13.99 17.62 -3.14
N PHE A 213 -13.37 16.59 -3.69
CA PHE A 213 -12.16 16.74 -4.49
C PHE A 213 -12.43 17.16 -5.93
N LEU A 214 -13.57 16.76 -6.49
CA LEU A 214 -14.04 17.17 -7.82
C LEU A 214 -15.50 17.63 -7.74
N ASN A 215 -15.91 18.43 -8.73
CA ASN A 215 -17.27 18.97 -8.80
C ASN A 215 -18.24 17.99 -9.46
N GLY A 216 -19.48 17.99 -8.97
CA GLY A 216 -20.58 17.21 -9.55
C GLY A 216 -20.92 15.94 -8.75
N PRO A 217 -22.14 15.41 -8.91
CA PRO A 217 -22.63 14.27 -8.12
C PRO A 217 -21.86 12.98 -8.42
N MET A 218 -21.35 12.82 -9.65
CA MET A 218 -20.52 11.68 -10.07
C MET A 218 -19.27 11.50 -9.21
N PHE A 219 -18.73 12.59 -8.64
CA PHE A 219 -17.53 12.56 -7.80
C PHE A 219 -17.85 12.74 -6.30
N GLY A 220 -19.02 12.28 -5.86
CA GLY A 220 -19.40 12.23 -4.45
C GLY A 220 -18.57 11.24 -3.62
N SER A 221 -18.92 11.07 -2.34
CA SER A 221 -18.20 10.15 -1.44
C SER A 221 -18.31 8.68 -1.84
N TYR A 222 -19.38 8.29 -2.53
CA TYR A 222 -19.55 6.95 -3.09
C TYR A 222 -20.21 7.05 -4.45
N SER A 223 -19.58 6.49 -5.48
CA SER A 223 -20.11 6.50 -6.84
C SER A 223 -19.76 5.23 -7.60
N PHE A 224 -20.71 4.72 -8.38
CA PHE A 224 -20.50 3.76 -9.44
C PHE A 224 -20.59 4.46 -10.79
N MET A 225 -19.54 4.40 -11.59
CA MET A 225 -19.46 5.00 -12.92
C MET A 225 -19.47 3.89 -13.98
N ASP A 226 -20.56 3.82 -14.72
CA ASP A 226 -20.75 2.86 -15.80
C ASP A 226 -19.91 3.21 -17.03
N ILE A 227 -19.11 2.25 -17.46
CA ILE A 227 -18.24 2.29 -18.65
C ILE A 227 -18.68 1.15 -19.58
N ASN A 228 -19.76 1.40 -20.31
CA ASN A 228 -20.39 0.42 -21.17
C ASN A 228 -19.66 0.14 -22.50
N GLU A 229 -18.76 1.02 -22.94
CA GLU A 229 -18.08 0.90 -24.23
C GLU A 229 -16.74 0.16 -24.17
N GLY A 230 -16.19 -0.01 -22.97
CA GLY A 230 -14.93 -0.72 -22.77
C GLY A 230 -15.07 -2.21 -23.09
N ARG A 231 -14.05 -2.78 -23.71
CA ARG A 231 -13.94 -4.23 -23.91
C ARG A 231 -12.80 -4.78 -23.07
N GLU A 232 -13.02 -5.94 -22.48
CA GLU A 232 -11.94 -6.68 -21.83
C GLU A 232 -11.01 -7.29 -22.88
N GLU A 233 -9.72 -7.16 -22.63
CA GLU A 233 -8.66 -7.72 -23.47
C GLU A 233 -7.73 -8.56 -22.61
N LYS A 234 -7.23 -9.64 -23.19
CA LYS A 234 -6.25 -10.50 -22.53
C LYS A 234 -4.85 -10.08 -22.92
N ASP A 235 -4.01 -9.82 -21.92
CA ASP A 235 -2.61 -9.48 -22.13
C ASP A 235 -1.84 -10.70 -22.67
N GLY A 236 -1.07 -10.50 -23.76
CA GLY A 236 -0.40 -11.58 -24.47
C GLY A 236 0.67 -12.29 -23.65
N ILE A 237 1.28 -11.61 -22.68
CA ILE A 237 2.38 -12.13 -21.86
C ILE A 237 1.86 -12.76 -20.57
N THR A 238 1.10 -12.00 -19.79
CA THR A 238 0.64 -12.40 -18.46
C THR A 238 -0.61 -13.26 -18.48
N GLN A 239 -1.33 -13.30 -19.62
CA GLN A 239 -2.65 -13.93 -19.74
C GLN A 239 -3.68 -13.36 -18.74
N SER A 240 -3.43 -12.17 -18.18
CA SER A 240 -4.35 -11.43 -17.31
C SER A 240 -5.24 -10.49 -18.13
N TRP A 241 -6.36 -10.05 -17.55
CA TRP A 241 -7.30 -9.14 -18.20
C TRP A 241 -6.94 -7.67 -17.96
N LYS A 242 -7.26 -6.83 -18.95
CA LYS A 242 -7.21 -5.36 -18.89
C LYS A 242 -8.37 -4.77 -19.68
N ASN A 243 -8.71 -3.52 -19.41
CA ASN A 243 -9.73 -2.76 -20.13
C ASN A 243 -9.23 -1.33 -20.32
N MET A 244 -8.82 -1.02 -21.54
CA MET A 244 -8.15 0.26 -21.85
C MET A 244 -9.08 1.47 -21.71
N ALA A 245 -10.38 1.31 -21.94
CA ALA A 245 -11.35 2.38 -21.72
C ALA A 245 -11.43 2.75 -20.22
N GLU A 246 -11.42 1.77 -19.32
CA GLU A 246 -11.32 2.04 -17.89
C GLU A 246 -9.99 2.70 -17.53
N VAL A 247 -8.87 2.28 -18.14
CA VAL A 247 -7.55 2.91 -17.92
C VAL A 247 -7.60 4.40 -18.28
N ASP A 248 -8.17 4.76 -19.43
CA ASP A 248 -8.25 6.16 -19.88
C ASP A 248 -9.14 7.01 -18.97
N VAL A 249 -10.28 6.45 -18.52
CA VAL A 249 -11.14 7.12 -17.52
C VAL A 249 -10.39 7.32 -16.19
N VAL A 250 -9.68 6.30 -15.68
CA VAL A 250 -8.85 6.43 -14.46
C VAL A 250 -7.86 7.58 -14.60
N LEU A 251 -7.12 7.64 -15.71
CA LEU A 251 -6.11 8.67 -15.93
C LEU A 251 -6.71 10.06 -16.04
N GLN A 252 -7.87 10.19 -16.70
CA GLN A 252 -8.56 11.47 -16.79
C GLN A 252 -9.05 11.95 -15.42
N ILE A 253 -9.56 11.05 -14.57
CA ILE A 253 -9.93 11.38 -13.19
C ILE A 253 -8.71 11.85 -12.40
N ILE A 254 -7.58 11.13 -12.48
CA ILE A 254 -6.32 11.50 -11.81
C ILE A 254 -5.83 12.87 -12.30
N HIS A 255 -5.91 13.13 -13.60
CA HIS A 255 -5.53 14.41 -14.18
C HIS A 255 -6.41 15.56 -13.66
N LYS A 256 -7.73 15.37 -13.57
CA LYS A 256 -8.65 16.37 -12.96
C LYS A 256 -8.30 16.62 -11.49
N LEU A 257 -8.01 15.57 -10.73
CA LEU A 257 -7.59 15.67 -9.33
C LEU A 257 -6.26 16.43 -9.19
N TYR A 258 -5.29 16.13 -10.03
CA TYR A 258 -3.99 16.80 -10.04
C TYR A 258 -4.11 18.29 -10.36
N ASN A 259 -4.91 18.64 -11.37
CA ASN A 259 -5.17 20.04 -11.73
C ASN A 259 -5.87 20.78 -10.59
N LYS A 260 -6.82 20.14 -9.90
CA LYS A 260 -7.46 20.73 -8.73
C LYS A 260 -6.46 20.94 -7.58
N ALA A 261 -5.62 19.95 -7.30
CA ALA A 261 -4.63 20.02 -6.22
C ALA A 261 -3.57 21.11 -6.46
N THR A 262 -3.18 21.32 -7.72
CA THR A 262 -2.13 22.30 -8.09
C THR A 262 -2.64 23.72 -8.28
N THR A 263 -3.91 23.91 -8.65
CA THR A 263 -4.51 25.24 -8.82
C THR A 263 -5.00 25.85 -7.50
N CYS A 264 -5.28 25.02 -6.49
CA CYS A 264 -5.62 25.48 -5.14
C CYS A 264 -4.35 25.76 -4.32
N VAL A 265 -3.70 26.89 -4.60
CA VAL A 265 -2.42 27.32 -3.98
C VAL A 265 -2.52 27.51 -2.45
N ASP A 266 -3.73 27.69 -1.91
CA ASP A 266 -3.94 28.03 -0.49
C ASP A 266 -4.16 26.82 0.44
N SER A 267 -4.34 25.61 -0.10
CA SER A 267 -4.52 24.41 0.71
C SER A 267 -3.26 23.55 0.70
N ASN A 268 -2.48 23.58 1.79
CA ASN A 268 -1.44 22.59 2.10
C ASN A 268 -2.02 21.15 2.33
N GLU A 269 -3.21 20.87 1.80
CA GLU A 269 -3.92 19.61 2.00
C GLU A 269 -3.31 18.56 1.06
N LYS A 270 -2.63 17.59 1.66
CA LYS A 270 -2.07 16.45 0.94
C LYS A 270 -3.22 15.54 0.52
N ILE A 271 -3.27 15.22 -0.77
CA ILE A 271 -4.26 14.30 -1.33
C ILE A 271 -3.58 12.97 -1.65
N SER A 272 -4.15 11.90 -1.12
CA SER A 272 -3.69 10.54 -1.32
C SER A 272 -4.72 9.72 -2.12
N ILE A 273 -4.28 9.10 -3.21
CA ILE A 273 -5.15 8.40 -4.17
C ILE A 273 -4.66 6.97 -4.34
N GLY A 274 -5.55 6.01 -4.16
CA GLY A 274 -5.31 4.62 -4.48
C GLY A 274 -6.11 4.20 -5.71
N VAL A 275 -5.45 3.59 -6.68
CA VAL A 275 -6.10 2.93 -7.80
C VAL A 275 -5.95 1.43 -7.62
N VAL A 276 -7.08 0.73 -7.52
CA VAL A 276 -7.15 -0.69 -7.18
C VAL A 276 -7.77 -1.44 -8.35
N SER A 277 -7.15 -2.56 -8.74
CA SER A 277 -7.75 -3.49 -9.69
C SER A 277 -7.44 -4.94 -9.32
N PRO A 278 -8.35 -5.89 -9.52
CA PRO A 278 -8.07 -7.31 -9.26
C PRO A 278 -7.10 -7.94 -10.28
N TYR A 279 -6.82 -7.29 -11.41
CA TYR A 279 -6.02 -7.86 -12.49
C TYR A 279 -4.66 -7.17 -12.63
N SER A 280 -3.57 -7.96 -12.64
CA SER A 280 -2.21 -7.43 -12.71
C SER A 280 -1.91 -6.74 -14.04
N ALA A 281 -2.48 -7.21 -15.16
CA ALA A 281 -2.34 -6.52 -16.45
C ALA A 281 -3.00 -5.13 -16.44
N GLN A 282 -4.13 -4.95 -15.74
CA GLN A 282 -4.76 -3.64 -15.58
C GLN A 282 -3.90 -2.71 -14.72
N VAL A 283 -3.38 -3.21 -13.59
CA VAL A 283 -2.44 -2.46 -12.73
C VAL A 283 -1.24 -1.98 -13.55
N ALA A 284 -0.60 -2.88 -14.30
CA ALA A 284 0.55 -2.54 -15.13
C ALA A 284 0.20 -1.53 -16.24
N ALA A 285 -0.98 -1.65 -16.87
CA ALA A 285 -1.42 -0.73 -17.91
C ALA A 285 -1.66 0.69 -17.36
N ILE A 286 -2.26 0.80 -16.18
CA ILE A 286 -2.46 2.07 -15.48
C ILE A 286 -1.12 2.67 -15.08
N GLU A 287 -0.24 1.90 -14.44
CA GLU A 287 1.10 2.37 -14.04
C GLU A 287 1.91 2.86 -15.24
N TYR A 288 1.87 2.10 -16.34
CA TYR A 288 2.59 2.44 -17.57
C TYR A 288 2.12 3.78 -18.15
N LYS A 289 0.80 3.98 -18.30
CA LYS A 289 0.25 5.23 -18.85
C LYS A 289 0.34 6.41 -17.87
N LEU A 290 0.24 6.16 -16.57
CA LEU A 290 0.40 7.19 -15.54
C LEU A 290 1.82 7.79 -15.56
N GLY A 291 2.82 6.94 -15.81
CA GLY A 291 4.22 7.34 -15.90
C GLY A 291 4.72 7.98 -14.61
N ARG A 292 5.66 8.93 -14.73
CA ARG A 292 6.21 9.70 -13.59
C ARG A 292 5.56 11.08 -13.40
N ASN A 293 4.58 11.41 -14.23
CA ASN A 293 4.05 12.78 -14.36
C ASN A 293 3.31 13.28 -13.11
N TYR A 294 2.88 12.37 -12.23
CA TYR A 294 2.05 12.69 -11.07
C TYR A 294 2.76 12.45 -9.72
N ASN A 295 4.07 12.21 -9.71
CA ASN A 295 4.86 12.02 -8.49
C ASN A 295 5.47 13.34 -8.00
N ASN A 296 4.64 14.29 -7.58
CA ASN A 296 5.09 15.45 -6.82
C ASN A 296 4.87 15.18 -5.32
N SER A 297 5.94 14.75 -4.64
CA SER A 297 5.87 13.98 -3.39
C SER A 297 5.25 14.70 -2.18
N ASN A 298 5.06 16.02 -2.23
CA ASN A 298 4.64 16.77 -1.05
C ASN A 298 3.14 17.07 -0.96
N ILE A 299 2.40 17.03 -2.07
CA ILE A 299 0.98 17.45 -2.11
C ILE A 299 0.07 16.39 -2.76
N PHE A 300 0.59 15.62 -3.72
CA PHE A 300 -0.21 14.69 -4.51
C PHE A 300 0.48 13.33 -4.63
N LYS A 301 -0.18 12.28 -4.16
CA LYS A 301 0.35 10.92 -4.20
C LYS A 301 -0.65 9.97 -4.83
N VAL A 302 -0.21 9.25 -5.86
CA VAL A 302 -0.98 8.18 -6.50
C VAL A 302 -0.28 6.85 -6.25
N ARG A 303 -1.02 5.87 -5.75
CA ARG A 303 -0.59 4.48 -5.60
C ARG A 303 -1.48 3.61 -6.47
N VAL A 304 -0.89 2.79 -7.33
CA VAL A 304 -1.61 1.78 -8.12
C VAL A 304 -1.20 0.41 -7.60
N SER A 305 -2.16 -0.48 -7.36
CA SER A 305 -1.85 -1.84 -6.90
C SER A 305 -3.02 -2.78 -7.08
N SER A 306 -2.77 -4.07 -6.86
CA SER A 306 -3.85 -5.06 -6.76
C SER A 306 -4.64 -4.90 -5.46
N VAL A 307 -5.81 -5.53 -5.38
CA VAL A 307 -6.60 -5.60 -4.13
C VAL A 307 -5.76 -6.17 -2.99
N ASP A 308 -5.11 -7.31 -3.23
CA ASP A 308 -4.22 -7.98 -2.27
C ASP A 308 -3.03 -7.08 -1.87
N GLY A 309 -2.48 -6.31 -2.82
CA GLY A 309 -1.40 -5.35 -2.57
C GLY A 309 -1.82 -4.10 -1.77
N PHE A 310 -3.12 -3.82 -1.66
CA PHE A 310 -3.69 -2.70 -0.89
C PHE A 310 -4.12 -3.09 0.53
N GLN A 311 -3.92 -4.34 0.94
CA GLN A 311 -4.25 -4.80 2.28
C GLN A 311 -3.48 -4.01 3.35
N GLY A 312 -4.15 -3.65 4.45
CA GLY A 312 -3.63 -2.77 5.49
C GLY A 312 -3.42 -1.30 5.09
N GLY A 313 -3.59 -0.94 3.82
CA GLY A 313 -3.52 0.43 3.34
C GLY A 313 -4.85 1.18 3.44
N GLU A 314 -4.77 2.50 3.39
CA GLU A 314 -5.91 3.40 3.22
C GLU A 314 -5.45 4.61 2.40
N GLU A 315 -6.36 5.21 1.64
CA GLU A 315 -6.10 6.45 0.90
C GLU A 315 -7.35 7.36 1.00
N ASP A 316 -7.18 8.66 0.78
CA ASP A 316 -8.27 9.63 0.86
C ASP A 316 -9.33 9.37 -0.22
N ILE A 317 -8.86 9.00 -1.43
CA ILE A 317 -9.67 8.63 -2.59
C ILE A 317 -9.26 7.24 -3.07
N ILE A 318 -10.22 6.34 -3.30
CA ILE A 318 -9.99 5.06 -3.97
C ILE A 318 -10.77 5.01 -5.27
N ILE A 319 -10.08 4.65 -6.34
CA ILE A 319 -10.66 4.35 -7.65
C ILE A 319 -10.51 2.85 -7.90
N ILE A 320 -11.63 2.12 -8.01
CA ILE A 320 -11.63 0.70 -8.32
C ILE A 320 -11.88 0.52 -9.81
N SER A 321 -10.98 -0.13 -10.53
CA SER A 321 -11.20 -0.58 -11.92
C SER A 321 -11.52 -2.06 -11.94
N THR A 322 -12.77 -2.39 -12.29
CA THR A 322 -13.32 -3.76 -12.26
C THR A 322 -12.94 -4.59 -13.49
N VAL A 323 -12.59 -3.93 -14.60
CA VAL A 323 -12.07 -4.50 -15.86
C VAL A 323 -13.08 -5.30 -16.67
N ARG A 324 -13.81 -6.22 -16.02
CA ARG A 324 -14.61 -7.23 -16.72
C ARG A 324 -15.79 -6.58 -17.44
N SER A 325 -15.85 -6.84 -18.75
CA SER A 325 -16.84 -6.30 -19.67
C SER A 325 -17.09 -7.34 -20.77
N ASN A 326 -18.03 -8.25 -20.52
CA ASN A 326 -18.29 -9.41 -21.39
C ASN A 326 -19.76 -9.86 -21.36
N ARG A 327 -20.20 -10.51 -22.44
CA ARG A 327 -21.58 -10.98 -22.60
C ARG A 327 -21.94 -12.19 -21.74
N SER A 328 -20.95 -12.90 -21.19
CA SER A 328 -21.17 -14.05 -20.32
C SER A 328 -21.27 -13.67 -18.84
N SER A 329 -21.26 -12.38 -18.51
CA SER A 329 -21.34 -11.84 -17.15
C SER A 329 -20.32 -12.44 -16.18
N SER A 330 -19.18 -12.90 -16.73
CA SER A 330 -18.14 -13.57 -15.96
C SER A 330 -17.21 -12.53 -15.34
N ILE A 331 -17.14 -12.50 -14.01
CA ILE A 331 -16.37 -11.49 -13.27
C ILE A 331 -15.02 -12.00 -12.74
N GLY A 332 -14.75 -13.31 -12.85
CA GLY A 332 -13.46 -13.91 -12.48
C GLY A 332 -13.05 -13.59 -11.04
N PHE A 333 -11.87 -12.98 -10.85
CA PHE A 333 -11.29 -12.67 -9.54
C PHE A 333 -12.16 -11.76 -8.65
N LEU A 334 -13.10 -11.02 -9.23
CA LEU A 334 -14.06 -10.19 -8.50
C LEU A 334 -15.09 -11.00 -7.71
N SER A 335 -15.28 -12.29 -7.99
CA SER A 335 -16.24 -13.14 -7.27
C SER A 335 -15.86 -13.41 -5.81
N SER A 336 -14.62 -13.09 -5.41
CA SER A 336 -14.20 -13.20 -4.00
C SER A 336 -14.83 -12.10 -3.15
N ASN A 337 -15.67 -12.51 -2.21
CA ASN A 337 -16.29 -11.62 -1.22
C ASN A 337 -15.24 -10.91 -0.36
N GLN A 338 -14.20 -11.62 0.06
CA GLN A 338 -13.11 -11.06 0.86
C GLN A 338 -12.34 -9.96 0.12
N ARG A 339 -12.00 -10.19 -1.16
CA ARG A 339 -11.36 -9.17 -2.01
C ARG A 339 -12.26 -7.97 -2.20
N THR A 340 -13.55 -8.20 -2.44
CA THR A 340 -14.53 -7.13 -2.58
C THR A 340 -14.59 -6.29 -1.31
N ASN A 341 -14.71 -6.92 -0.14
CA ASN A 341 -14.72 -6.21 1.14
C ASN A 341 -13.44 -5.40 1.38
N VAL A 342 -12.26 -5.98 1.10
CA VAL A 342 -10.99 -5.23 1.17
C VAL A 342 -11.01 -4.02 0.26
N ALA A 343 -11.35 -4.18 -1.02
CA ALA A 343 -11.33 -3.10 -2.00
C ALA A 343 -12.27 -1.94 -1.62
N LEU A 344 -13.49 -2.24 -1.17
CA LEU A 344 -14.49 -1.24 -0.80
C LEU A 344 -14.14 -0.47 0.48
N THR A 345 -13.29 -1.02 1.35
CA THR A 345 -12.97 -0.45 2.67
C THR A 345 -11.61 0.26 2.74
N ARG A 346 -10.99 0.53 1.59
CA ARG A 346 -9.71 1.27 1.53
C ARG A 346 -9.87 2.80 1.52
N ALA A 347 -11.05 3.31 1.18
CA ALA A 347 -11.30 4.74 1.01
C ALA A 347 -11.66 5.42 2.33
N ARG A 348 -11.13 6.62 2.57
CA ARG A 348 -11.57 7.47 3.68
C ARG A 348 -12.76 8.35 3.30
N TYR A 349 -12.61 9.14 2.24
CA TYR A 349 -13.59 10.17 1.87
C TYR A 349 -14.37 9.87 0.59
N CYS A 350 -13.69 9.33 -0.43
CA CYS A 350 -14.28 9.08 -1.75
C CYS A 350 -13.94 7.68 -2.26
N LEU A 351 -14.96 6.91 -2.61
CA LEU A 351 -14.86 5.63 -3.31
C LEU A 351 -15.55 5.73 -4.67
N TRP A 352 -14.78 5.59 -5.75
CA TRP A 352 -15.28 5.64 -7.12
C TRP A 352 -15.01 4.31 -7.81
N ILE A 353 -16.08 3.64 -8.22
CA ILE A 353 -16.03 2.32 -8.83
C ILE A 353 -16.29 2.47 -10.33
N LEU A 354 -15.36 2.00 -11.14
CA LEU A 354 -15.42 2.00 -12.59
C LEU A 354 -15.70 0.58 -13.08
N GLY A 355 -16.76 0.40 -13.86
CA GLY A 355 -17.10 -0.92 -14.36
C GLY A 355 -18.21 -0.93 -15.40
N ASN A 356 -18.42 -2.11 -15.98
CA ASN A 356 -19.49 -2.32 -16.94
C ASN A 356 -20.77 -2.77 -16.23
N PHE A 357 -21.83 -1.96 -16.30
CA PHE A 357 -23.12 -2.26 -15.68
C PHE A 357 -23.68 -3.62 -16.12
N ASP A 358 -23.72 -3.88 -17.43
CA ASP A 358 -24.34 -5.10 -17.98
C ASP A 358 -23.65 -6.37 -17.49
N THR A 359 -22.31 -6.35 -17.37
CA THR A 359 -21.52 -7.49 -16.90
C THR A 359 -21.70 -7.73 -15.41
N LEU A 360 -21.64 -6.66 -14.60
CA LEU A 360 -21.68 -6.79 -13.14
C LEU A 360 -23.10 -7.04 -12.60
N SER A 361 -24.13 -6.43 -13.20
CA SER A 361 -25.53 -6.60 -12.80
C SER A 361 -26.13 -7.97 -13.13
N ASN A 362 -25.47 -8.76 -13.98
CA ASN A 362 -25.92 -10.10 -14.36
C ASN A 362 -24.91 -11.18 -13.89
N SER A 363 -24.09 -10.86 -12.89
CA SER A 363 -22.97 -11.72 -12.47
C SER A 363 -23.32 -12.76 -11.41
N ASP A 364 -24.57 -12.79 -10.91
CA ASP A 364 -25.04 -13.63 -9.80
C ASP A 364 -24.09 -13.57 -8.59
N SER A 365 -23.63 -12.35 -8.25
CA SER A 365 -22.59 -12.13 -7.25
C SER A 365 -22.86 -10.89 -6.41
N ILE A 366 -22.03 -10.66 -5.38
CA ILE A 366 -22.11 -9.44 -4.57
C ILE A 366 -21.94 -8.14 -5.39
N TRP A 367 -21.37 -8.21 -6.60
CA TRP A 367 -21.26 -7.05 -7.48
C TRP A 367 -22.59 -6.67 -8.12
N GLU A 368 -23.49 -7.63 -8.34
CA GLU A 368 -24.86 -7.35 -8.76
C GLU A 368 -25.58 -6.51 -7.68
N ASP A 369 -25.54 -7.01 -6.44
CA ASP A 369 -26.06 -6.32 -5.27
C ASP A 369 -25.49 -4.91 -5.12
N LEU A 370 -24.18 -4.75 -5.33
CA LEU A 370 -23.48 -3.47 -5.22
C LEU A 370 -23.96 -2.47 -6.25
N VAL A 371 -24.12 -2.90 -7.50
CA VAL A 371 -24.55 -2.04 -8.60
C VAL A 371 -26.00 -1.59 -8.39
N PHE A 372 -26.88 -2.49 -7.94
CA PHE A 372 -28.26 -2.13 -7.63
C PHE A 372 -28.36 -1.24 -6.39
N ASP A 373 -27.55 -1.46 -5.36
CA ASP A 373 -27.43 -0.56 -4.21
C ASP A 373 -27.01 0.85 -4.64
N ALA A 374 -26.00 0.97 -5.51
CA ALA A 374 -25.58 2.27 -6.05
C ALA A 374 -26.71 2.96 -6.83
N LYS A 375 -27.50 2.23 -7.63
CA LYS A 375 -28.70 2.76 -8.31
C LYS A 375 -29.76 3.24 -7.32
N ASN A 376 -30.10 2.42 -6.34
CA ASN A 376 -31.13 2.73 -5.34
C ASN A 376 -30.77 3.95 -4.48
N ARG A 377 -29.47 4.17 -4.24
CA ARG A 377 -28.97 5.34 -3.50
C ARG A 377 -28.72 6.58 -4.37
N GLY A 378 -29.00 6.52 -5.68
CA GLY A 378 -28.75 7.63 -6.61
C GLY A 378 -27.26 7.92 -6.83
N CYS A 379 -26.40 6.93 -6.64
CA CYS A 379 -24.95 7.00 -6.77
C CYS A 379 -24.43 6.30 -8.04
N PHE A 380 -25.31 5.93 -8.96
CA PHE A 380 -24.98 5.31 -10.25
C PHE A 380 -24.99 6.38 -11.35
N PHE A 381 -23.91 6.46 -12.12
CA PHE A 381 -23.73 7.48 -13.16
C PHE A 381 -23.20 6.83 -14.43
N ASN A 382 -23.60 7.34 -15.61
CA ASN A 382 -22.93 6.99 -16.85
C ASN A 382 -21.66 7.86 -16.99
N ALA A 383 -20.49 7.25 -17.20
CA ALA A 383 -19.23 7.99 -17.28
C ALA A 383 -19.26 9.07 -18.39
N LYS A 384 -20.03 8.88 -19.46
CA LYS A 384 -20.14 9.85 -20.56
C LYS A 384 -20.91 11.13 -20.21
N GLU A 385 -21.63 11.17 -19.09
CA GLU A 385 -22.29 12.39 -18.62
C GLU A 385 -21.27 13.49 -18.26
N ASP A 386 -20.04 13.10 -17.90
CA ASP A 386 -18.92 14.01 -17.74
C ASP A 386 -18.21 14.22 -19.07
N LYS A 387 -18.16 15.47 -19.55
CA LYS A 387 -17.59 15.82 -20.87
C LYS A 387 -16.13 15.38 -21.01
N ASP A 388 -15.33 15.51 -19.96
CA ASP A 388 -13.91 15.15 -20.02
C ASP A 388 -13.73 13.63 -20.14
N LEU A 389 -14.55 12.87 -19.40
CA LEU A 389 -14.56 11.39 -19.48
C LEU A 389 -15.09 10.91 -20.83
N ALA A 390 -16.17 11.50 -21.35
CA ALA A 390 -16.71 11.19 -22.67
C ALA A 390 -15.68 11.41 -23.80
N ASN A 391 -14.87 12.47 -23.71
CA ASN A 391 -13.85 12.79 -24.71
C ASN A 391 -12.77 11.69 -24.80
N VAL A 392 -12.24 11.24 -23.65
CA VAL A 392 -11.21 10.18 -23.64
C VAL A 392 -11.76 8.81 -24.04
N MET A 393 -13.03 8.52 -23.73
CA MET A 393 -13.70 7.31 -24.20
C MET A 393 -13.92 7.33 -25.73
N SER A 394 -14.14 8.51 -26.30
CA SER A 394 -14.34 8.68 -27.75
C SER A 394 -13.04 8.64 -28.55
N SER A 395 -11.93 9.18 -28.02
CA SER A 395 -10.62 9.08 -28.68
C SER A 395 -10.18 7.63 -28.84
N TRP A 396 -10.45 6.78 -27.84
CA TRP A 396 -10.15 5.35 -27.91
C TRP A 396 -10.93 4.64 -29.02
N LYS A 397 -12.22 4.96 -29.22
CA LYS A 397 -12.99 4.40 -30.34
C LYS A 397 -12.36 4.70 -31.69
N MET A 398 -11.87 5.93 -31.90
CA MET A 398 -11.22 6.30 -33.15
C MET A 398 -9.90 5.58 -33.37
N ASP A 399 -9.11 5.35 -32.31
CA ASP A 399 -7.84 4.60 -32.41
C ASP A 399 -8.06 3.10 -32.66
N VAL A 400 -9.11 2.53 -32.07
CA VAL A 400 -9.53 1.13 -32.32
C VAL A 400 -10.09 0.97 -33.73
N GLU A 401 -10.97 1.87 -34.18
CA GLU A 401 -11.52 1.84 -35.55
C GLU A 401 -10.40 1.98 -36.59
N LYS A 402 -9.46 2.92 -36.41
CA LYS A 402 -8.27 3.01 -37.27
C LYS A 402 -7.41 1.76 -37.25
N SER A 403 -7.17 1.18 -36.08
CA SER A 403 -6.37 -0.07 -35.98
C SER A 403 -7.07 -1.25 -36.66
N ILE A 404 -8.40 -1.33 -36.58
CA ILE A 404 -9.20 -2.34 -37.27
C ILE A 404 -9.17 -2.10 -38.78
N ASP A 405 -9.31 -0.86 -39.24
CA ASP A 405 -9.22 -0.50 -40.65
C ASP A 405 -7.82 -0.82 -41.22
N ASP A 406 -6.75 -0.52 -40.49
CA ASP A 406 -5.38 -0.86 -40.88
C ASP A 406 -5.15 -2.39 -40.95
N LEU A 407 -5.74 -3.16 -40.03
CA LEU A 407 -5.72 -4.62 -40.03
C LEU A 407 -6.52 -5.21 -41.20
N ILE A 408 -7.69 -4.63 -41.52
CA ILE A 408 -8.50 -5.04 -42.67
C ILE A 408 -7.76 -4.72 -43.97
N VAL A 409 -7.21 -3.50 -44.12
CA VAL A 409 -6.42 -3.09 -45.28
C VAL A 409 -5.19 -4.01 -45.45
N GLY A 410 -4.47 -4.32 -44.36
CA GLY A 410 -3.33 -5.24 -44.40
C GLY A 410 -3.71 -6.67 -44.83
N LYS A 411 -4.91 -7.14 -44.45
CA LYS A 411 -5.43 -8.46 -44.85
C LYS A 411 -5.83 -8.48 -46.34
N TRP A 412 -6.47 -7.41 -46.83
CA TRP A 412 -6.80 -7.23 -48.24
C TRP A 412 -5.56 -7.16 -49.14
N VAL A 413 -4.50 -6.47 -48.70
CA VAL A 413 -3.22 -6.38 -49.43
C VAL A 413 -2.53 -7.75 -49.51
N ASN A 414 -2.55 -8.53 -48.42
CA ASN A 414 -2.02 -9.90 -48.42
C ASN A 414 -2.84 -10.85 -49.32
N ASP A 415 -4.16 -10.76 -49.27
CA ASP A 415 -5.03 -11.61 -50.12
C ASP A 415 -4.85 -11.28 -51.62
N LEU A 416 -4.63 -9.99 -51.97
CA LEU A 416 -4.28 -9.56 -53.33
C LEU A 416 -2.90 -10.09 -53.79
N GLN A 417 -1.89 -10.10 -52.89
CA GLN A 417 -0.58 -10.66 -53.20
C GLN A 417 -0.62 -12.19 -53.36
N ILE A 418 -1.43 -12.90 -52.57
CA ILE A 418 -1.64 -14.35 -52.69
C ILE A 418 -2.34 -14.67 -54.02
N THR A 419 -3.31 -13.87 -54.47
CA THR A 419 -3.90 -14.05 -55.80
C THR A 419 -2.94 -13.77 -56.97
N SER A 420 -1.94 -12.90 -56.81
CA SER A 420 -0.90 -12.69 -57.83
C SER A 420 0.17 -13.80 -57.88
N LEU A 421 0.34 -14.55 -56.79
CA LEU A 421 1.33 -15.63 -56.69
C LEU A 421 0.80 -16.98 -57.18
N LEU A 422 -0.52 -17.12 -57.38
CA LEU A 422 -1.16 -18.36 -57.83
C LEU A 422 -1.37 -18.46 -59.36
N THR A 423 -0.86 -17.53 -60.16
CA THR A 423 -1.02 -17.53 -61.63
C THR A 423 0.23 -17.94 -62.43
N HIS A 424 1.25 -18.53 -61.80
CA HIS A 424 2.38 -19.08 -62.53
C HIS A 424 2.69 -20.52 -62.08
N GLU A 425 2.03 -21.48 -62.75
CA GLU A 425 2.46 -22.87 -62.82
C GLU A 425 3.60 -23.02 -63.84
N ASN A 426 4.71 -23.64 -63.44
CA ASN A 426 5.47 -24.63 -64.21
C ASN A 426 6.59 -25.24 -63.34
N GLU A 427 6.48 -26.55 -63.11
CA GLU A 427 7.49 -27.51 -62.61
C GLU A 427 8.60 -27.81 -63.67
N PRO A 428 9.56 -28.74 -63.45
CA PRO A 428 10.43 -29.03 -62.28
C PRO A 428 11.92 -29.24 -62.68
N ASP A 429 12.88 -29.26 -61.75
CA ASP A 429 13.98 -30.26 -61.69
C ASP A 429 15.00 -30.08 -60.55
N MET A 430 15.33 -31.22 -59.92
CA MET A 430 16.59 -31.72 -59.36
C MET A 430 17.54 -30.91 -58.42
N ASP A 431 17.68 -31.49 -57.23
CA ASP A 431 18.91 -32.02 -56.59
C ASP A 431 19.65 -31.26 -55.46
N MET A 432 20.22 -32.10 -54.59
CA MET A 432 20.76 -31.93 -53.24
C MET A 432 21.83 -30.85 -53.00
N ASN A 433 21.78 -30.33 -51.75
CA ASN A 433 22.85 -29.77 -50.90
C ASN A 433 22.67 -28.30 -50.54
N ASN A 434 22.14 -28.04 -49.33
CA ASN A 434 22.58 -26.98 -48.41
C ASN A 434 21.80 -27.06 -47.09
N ALA A 435 22.11 -28.10 -46.31
CA ALA A 435 21.96 -28.03 -44.86
C ALA A 435 23.22 -27.39 -44.29
N LEU A 436 23.06 -26.57 -43.25
CA LEU A 436 24.08 -25.76 -42.53
C LEU A 436 24.36 -24.38 -43.14
N THR A 437 23.57 -23.38 -42.72
CA THR A 437 24.05 -22.14 -42.06
C THR A 437 22.92 -21.12 -41.97
N MET A 438 22.08 -21.19 -40.93
CA MET A 438 21.28 -20.03 -40.48
C MET A 438 20.69 -20.30 -39.09
N PHE A 439 21.50 -20.17 -38.04
CA PHE A 439 21.03 -19.92 -36.67
C PHE A 439 22.19 -19.33 -35.84
N GLN A 440 22.40 -18.02 -35.97
CA GLN A 440 23.07 -17.21 -34.94
C GLN A 440 22.39 -15.83 -34.88
N GLY A 441 21.42 -15.71 -33.99
CA GLY A 441 20.87 -14.45 -33.49
C GLY A 441 21.18 -14.32 -31.99
N PRO A 442 21.44 -13.12 -31.46
CA PRO A 442 22.06 -12.96 -30.14
C PRO A 442 21.08 -13.17 -28.99
N ILE A 443 21.51 -14.00 -28.03
CA ILE A 443 20.91 -14.18 -26.70
C ILE A 443 21.23 -12.95 -25.86
N THR A 444 20.25 -12.08 -25.61
CA THR A 444 20.36 -11.00 -24.63
C THR A 444 19.74 -11.43 -23.29
N ARG A 445 20.61 -11.46 -22.28
CA ARG A 445 20.30 -11.68 -20.86
C ARG A 445 19.46 -10.53 -20.31
N SER A 446 18.32 -10.83 -19.68
CA SER A 446 17.71 -9.95 -18.67
C SER A 446 16.86 -10.76 -17.70
N ARG A 447 17.42 -11.09 -16.55
CA ARG A 447 16.69 -11.51 -15.35
C ARG A 447 17.38 -10.94 -14.12
N ALA A 448 16.56 -10.34 -13.26
CA ALA A 448 16.80 -10.04 -11.84
C ALA A 448 17.87 -8.97 -11.48
N LYS A 449 17.40 -7.74 -11.24
CA LYS A 449 17.94 -6.86 -10.19
C LYS A 449 16.86 -6.63 -9.14
N LYS A 450 16.76 -7.56 -8.18
CA LYS A 450 16.33 -7.22 -6.81
C LYS A 450 17.60 -6.76 -6.10
N GLN A 451 17.68 -5.49 -5.73
CA GLN A 451 18.74 -4.99 -4.86
C GLN A 451 18.53 -5.59 -3.46
N LEU A 452 19.32 -6.62 -3.19
CA LEU A 452 19.58 -7.17 -1.88
C LEU A 452 20.86 -6.48 -1.38
N LEU A 453 20.76 -5.61 -0.39
CA LEU A 453 21.92 -5.07 0.33
C LEU A 453 22.21 -6.04 1.48
N ILE A 454 23.09 -7.00 1.25
CA ILE A 454 23.71 -7.82 2.29
C ILE A 454 25.20 -7.49 2.29
N LEU A 455 25.65 -6.86 3.37
CA LEU A 455 27.07 -6.65 3.66
C LEU A 455 27.73 -8.00 4.01
N PRO A 456 28.98 -8.25 3.59
CA PRO A 456 29.67 -9.50 3.87
C PRO A 456 30.26 -9.51 5.29
N SER A 457 29.98 -10.57 6.06
CA SER A 457 30.80 -10.95 7.21
C SER A 457 31.21 -12.41 7.10
N ILE A 458 32.38 -12.61 6.50
CA ILE A 458 33.45 -13.58 6.77
C ILE A 458 33.08 -14.81 7.61
N SER A 459 33.29 -15.99 7.04
CA SER A 459 33.69 -17.19 7.78
C SER A 459 34.69 -17.98 6.95
N ASN A 460 35.98 -17.88 7.31
CA ASN A 460 36.95 -18.92 7.01
C ASN A 460 36.81 -20.04 8.05
N PRO A 461 37.05 -21.31 7.67
CA PRO A 461 37.09 -22.44 8.58
C PRO A 461 38.46 -22.49 9.27
N ILE A 462 38.51 -22.83 10.55
CA ILE A 462 39.71 -23.38 11.18
C ILE A 462 39.27 -24.57 12.04
N GLU A 463 39.96 -25.67 11.78
CA GLU A 463 39.95 -26.97 12.45
C GLU A 463 40.49 -26.90 13.89
N GLU A 464 40.23 -27.99 14.62
CA GLU A 464 40.66 -28.39 15.98
C GLU A 464 39.93 -27.80 17.19
#